data_AF-A0A1F9I0X3-F1
#
_entry.id   AF-A0A1F9I0X3-F1
#
_cell.length_a   1.000
_cell.length_b   1.000
_cell.length_c   1.000
_cell.angle_alpha   90.00
_cell.angle_beta   90.00
_cell.angle_gamma   90.00
#
_symmetry.space_group_name_H-M   'P 1'
#
loop_
_entity.id
_entity.type
_entity.pdbx_description
1 polymer ?
#
loop_
_entity_poly.entity_id
_entity_poly.type
_entity_poly.pdbx_seq_one_letter_code
_entity_poly.pdbx_strand_id
1 'polypeptide(L)'
;MGPITIKAPEGSVLNAQYPAPGGTSPVNVGGNIIEAVTNALSKALPHRAVAAWGRRFGHYVYGNHPRTGQLYVYPGYEAEGGAGAVYGFDGYHGTGSMGTLGEIVRPNTEDIEIKYPWRTIRREYRMDSCGAGRWRGGPGMEWEAVNEGEECGMHTGAGHGETTFGPGAMGGQSTPANVCYILRGEHLHAARCHKLHQILPGDHVIRKTGGGAGVGRPEERDPQKVWEDVFIHKLVSLEAAREVYKVVIDPIRCQIAWEATVALRSAAMATPAEG
;
A
#
# COMPACT_ATOMS: atom_id res chain seq x y z
N MET A 1 -12.92 28.98 -18.00
CA MET A 1 -13.30 27.93 -17.02
C MET A 1 -14.22 26.96 -17.74
N GLY A 2 -13.78 25.71 -17.89
CA GLY A 2 -14.38 24.69 -18.76
C GLY A 2 -15.48 23.83 -18.11
N PRO A 3 -15.66 22.57 -18.55
CA PRO A 3 -16.86 21.72 -18.33
C PRO A 3 -17.03 21.12 -16.91
N ILE A 4 -16.37 21.65 -15.87
CA ILE A 4 -16.37 21.06 -14.52
C ILE A 4 -16.93 22.07 -13.51
N THR A 5 -17.97 21.66 -12.77
CA THR A 5 -18.53 22.43 -11.64
C THR A 5 -18.16 21.77 -10.33
N ILE A 6 -17.50 22.50 -9.42
CA ILE A 6 -17.12 22.01 -8.09
C ILE A 6 -18.11 22.57 -7.07
N LYS A 7 -18.73 21.70 -6.26
CA LYS A 7 -19.62 22.07 -5.16
C LYS A 7 -19.01 21.59 -3.84
N ALA A 8 -18.50 22.52 -3.04
CA ALA A 8 -17.93 22.23 -1.72
C ALA A 8 -18.61 23.14 -0.66
N PRO A 9 -19.63 22.63 0.06
CA PRO A 9 -20.35 23.42 1.06
C PRO A 9 -19.42 23.98 2.13
N GLU A 10 -19.61 25.25 2.47
CA GLU A 10 -18.85 25.94 3.52
C GLU A 10 -18.96 25.19 4.86
N GLY A 11 -17.84 25.08 5.58
CA GLY A 11 -17.76 24.35 6.85
C GLY A 11 -17.63 22.82 6.69
N SER A 12 -17.69 22.27 5.47
CA SER A 12 -17.37 20.87 5.23
C SER A 12 -15.87 20.60 5.34
N VAL A 13 -15.48 19.33 5.49
CA VAL A 13 -14.06 18.90 5.46
C VAL A 13 -13.33 19.28 4.16
N LEU A 14 -14.08 19.53 3.08
CA LEU A 14 -13.57 19.97 1.78
C LEU A 14 -13.50 21.50 1.63
N ASN A 15 -14.15 22.26 2.51
CA ASN A 15 -14.20 23.72 2.50
C ASN A 15 -14.25 24.26 3.95
N ALA A 16 -13.22 23.89 4.71
CA ALA A 16 -13.10 24.26 6.11
C ALA A 16 -12.86 25.76 6.26
N GLN A 17 -13.48 26.36 7.28
CA GLN A 17 -13.33 27.79 7.60
C GLN A 17 -12.39 27.99 8.78
N TYR A 18 -11.71 29.12 8.80
CA TYR A 18 -10.90 29.51 9.97
C TYR A 18 -11.79 29.50 11.24
N PRO A 19 -11.30 28.97 12.39
CA PRO A 19 -9.94 28.51 12.71
C PRO A 19 -9.68 27.00 12.55
N ALA A 20 -10.43 26.28 11.71
CA ALA A 20 -10.27 24.83 11.57
C ALA A 20 -8.86 24.43 11.09
N PRO A 21 -8.22 23.43 11.70
CA PRO A 21 -6.87 23.00 11.33
C PRO A 21 -6.87 22.26 9.98
N GLY A 22 -6.07 22.76 9.02
CA GLY A 22 -5.99 22.22 7.66
C GLY A 22 -4.65 21.58 7.27
N GLY A 23 -3.68 21.50 8.19
CA GLY A 23 -2.26 21.25 7.85
C GLY A 23 -1.97 19.97 7.05
N THR A 24 -2.75 18.90 7.25
CA THR A 24 -2.58 17.61 6.54
C THR A 24 -3.69 17.34 5.52
N SER A 25 -4.56 18.32 5.27
CA SER A 25 -5.71 18.16 4.37
C SER A 25 -5.30 17.75 2.93
N PRO A 26 -4.25 18.31 2.30
CA PRO A 26 -3.88 17.91 0.94
C PRO A 26 -3.51 16.42 0.82
N VAL A 27 -2.81 15.87 1.81
CA VAL A 27 -2.32 14.49 1.79
C VAL A 27 -3.35 13.47 2.26
N ASN A 28 -4.32 13.89 3.06
CA ASN A 28 -5.39 13.03 3.58
C ASN A 28 -6.65 13.20 2.72
N VAL A 29 -7.32 14.34 2.89
CA VAL A 29 -8.60 14.65 2.25
C VAL A 29 -8.43 14.72 0.74
N GLY A 30 -7.36 15.35 0.25
CA GLY A 30 -7.04 15.40 -1.18
C GLY A 30 -6.88 14.01 -1.80
N GLY A 31 -6.14 13.12 -1.13
CA GLY A 31 -5.99 11.72 -1.56
C GLY A 31 -7.34 10.97 -1.64
N ASN A 32 -8.20 11.17 -0.65
CA ASN A 32 -9.54 10.56 -0.62
C ASN A 32 -10.45 11.11 -1.73
N ILE A 33 -10.38 12.41 -2.04
CA ILE A 33 -11.10 13.00 -3.19
C ILE A 33 -10.62 12.36 -4.49
N ILE A 34 -9.31 12.28 -4.69
CA ILE A 34 -8.70 11.72 -5.90
C ILE A 34 -9.17 10.27 -6.08
N GLU A 35 -9.13 9.45 -5.03
CA GLU A 35 -9.60 8.06 -5.08
C GLU A 35 -11.11 7.98 -5.37
N ALA A 36 -11.93 8.84 -4.77
CA ALA A 36 -13.37 8.88 -5.01
C ALA A 36 -13.70 9.24 -6.47
N VAL A 37 -13.00 10.22 -7.06
CA VAL A 37 -13.14 10.59 -8.46
C VAL A 37 -12.71 9.44 -9.37
N THR A 38 -11.56 8.82 -9.10
CA THR A 38 -11.06 7.68 -9.87
C THR A 38 -12.00 6.48 -9.80
N ASN A 39 -12.60 6.20 -8.64
CA ASN A 39 -13.61 5.15 -8.48
C ASN A 39 -14.92 5.48 -9.20
N ALA A 40 -15.32 6.76 -9.30
CA ALA A 40 -16.45 7.14 -10.13
C ALA A 40 -16.13 6.95 -11.63
N LEU A 41 -14.92 7.33 -12.05
CA LEU A 41 -14.44 7.14 -13.42
C LEU A 41 -14.30 5.65 -13.79
N SER A 42 -13.95 4.76 -12.85
CA SER A 42 -13.87 3.32 -13.12
C SER A 42 -15.23 2.70 -13.44
N LYS A 43 -16.32 3.30 -12.94
CA LYS A 43 -17.69 2.89 -13.29
C LYS A 43 -18.13 3.43 -14.65
N ALA A 44 -17.72 4.65 -14.99
CA ALA A 44 -18.13 5.32 -16.23
C ALA A 44 -17.28 4.93 -17.45
N LEU A 45 -15.96 4.78 -17.26
CA LEU A 45 -14.96 4.49 -18.29
C LEU A 45 -14.03 3.36 -17.80
N PRO A 46 -14.56 2.14 -17.61
CA PRO A 46 -13.84 1.03 -16.96
C PRO A 46 -12.53 0.65 -17.64
N HIS A 47 -12.42 0.82 -18.96
CA HIS A 47 -11.22 0.46 -19.72
C HIS A 47 -10.17 1.58 -19.79
N ARG A 48 -10.42 2.74 -19.18
CA ARG A 48 -9.51 3.90 -19.17
C ARG A 48 -9.14 4.39 -17.78
N ALA A 49 -9.91 4.00 -16.76
CA ALA A 49 -9.63 4.35 -15.38
C ALA A 49 -8.56 3.43 -14.77
N VAL A 50 -7.87 3.94 -13.76
CA VAL A 50 -6.95 3.18 -12.90
C VAL A 50 -7.68 2.70 -11.65
N ALA A 51 -7.30 1.55 -11.10
CA ALA A 51 -7.77 1.13 -9.78
C ALA A 51 -7.12 1.98 -8.66
N ALA A 52 -7.59 1.80 -7.42
CA ALA A 52 -7.00 2.52 -6.28
C ALA A 52 -5.51 2.21 -6.11
N TRP A 53 -4.71 3.19 -5.70
CA TRP A 53 -3.29 3.02 -5.41
C TRP A 53 -3.07 2.67 -3.94
N GLY A 54 -1.83 2.29 -3.60
CA GLY A 54 -1.38 2.12 -2.22
C GLY A 54 -1.72 3.32 -1.37
N ARG A 55 -2.45 3.07 -0.28
CA ARG A 55 -2.87 4.13 0.63
C ARG A 55 -1.68 4.60 1.46
N ARG A 56 -1.53 5.92 1.53
CA ARG A 56 -0.44 6.58 2.25
C ARG A 56 -0.44 6.16 3.71
N PHE A 57 0.67 5.61 4.17
CA PHE A 57 0.86 5.18 5.55
C PHE A 57 2.00 5.92 6.23
N GLY A 58 2.12 7.23 5.98
CA GLY A 58 3.27 8.04 6.38
C GLY A 58 3.33 8.29 7.88
N HIS A 59 4.31 7.68 8.53
CA HIS A 59 4.67 7.96 9.92
C HIS A 59 5.76 9.01 9.95
N TYR A 60 5.61 10.01 10.80
CA TYR A 60 6.62 11.03 11.03
C TYR A 60 7.30 10.76 12.35
N VAL A 61 8.62 10.58 12.32
CA VAL A 61 9.44 10.51 13.52
C VAL A 61 10.09 11.87 13.74
N TYR A 62 10.16 12.32 14.99
CA TYR A 62 10.88 13.53 15.35
C TYR A 62 11.61 13.33 16.68
N GLY A 63 12.76 13.96 16.81
CA GLY A 63 13.60 13.88 18.01
C GLY A 63 14.86 14.72 17.85
N ASN A 64 15.77 14.63 18.82
CA ASN A 64 17.06 15.28 18.72
C ASN A 64 18.08 14.32 18.11
N HIS A 65 18.91 14.84 17.22
CA HIS A 65 19.93 14.03 16.55
C HIS A 65 21.14 13.89 17.49
N PRO A 66 21.56 12.66 17.85
CA PRO A 66 22.55 12.43 18.91
C PRO A 66 23.93 13.03 18.62
N ARG A 67 24.31 13.15 17.34
CA ARG A 67 25.63 13.69 16.95
C ARG A 67 25.66 15.22 16.87
N THR A 68 24.52 15.88 16.73
CA THR A 68 24.46 17.34 16.46
C THR A 68 23.65 18.10 17.51
N GLY A 69 22.85 17.42 18.32
CA GLY A 69 21.93 18.00 19.29
C GLY A 69 20.74 18.76 18.68
N GLN A 70 20.60 18.76 17.34
CA GLN A 70 19.56 19.50 16.65
C GLN A 70 18.29 18.66 16.48
N LEU A 71 17.14 19.33 16.46
CA LEU A 71 15.86 18.71 16.12
C LEU A 71 15.89 18.18 14.68
N TYR A 72 15.45 16.94 14.49
CA TYR A 72 15.19 16.36 13.18
C TYR A 72 13.73 15.94 13.05
N VAL A 73 13.25 15.94 11.80
CA VAL A 73 11.98 15.33 11.42
C VAL A 73 12.23 14.39 10.25
N TYR A 74 11.76 13.15 10.40
CA TYR A 74 11.89 12.08 9.44
C TYR A 74 10.49 11.69 8.93
N PRO A 75 10.14 12.05 7.67
CA PRO A 75 8.78 11.92 7.14
C PRO A 75 8.38 10.51 6.65
N GLY A 76 9.32 9.56 6.63
CA GLY A 76 9.04 8.12 6.50
C GLY A 76 8.30 7.66 5.22
N TYR A 77 8.95 7.75 4.04
CA TYR A 77 8.38 7.36 2.73
C TYR A 77 8.74 5.94 2.23
N GLU A 78 9.47 5.17 3.03
CA GLU A 78 10.12 3.92 2.66
C GLU A 78 9.14 2.78 2.48
N ALA A 79 8.04 2.81 3.27
CA ALA A 79 7.00 1.80 3.27
C ALA A 79 5.81 2.15 2.37
N GLU A 80 5.95 3.09 1.43
CA GLU A 80 4.86 3.44 0.51
C GLU A 80 4.52 2.28 -0.45
N GLY A 81 3.26 2.11 -0.80
CA GLY A 81 2.81 1.03 -1.68
C GLY A 81 3.06 1.27 -3.18
N GLY A 82 2.45 0.45 -4.02
CA GLY A 82 2.46 0.57 -5.48
C GLY A 82 1.17 1.16 -6.07
N ALA A 83 1.15 1.32 -7.39
CA ALA A 83 0.01 1.85 -8.13
C ALA A 83 -1.10 0.81 -8.30
N GLY A 84 -2.33 1.28 -8.48
CA GLY A 84 -3.43 0.43 -8.93
C GLY A 84 -3.21 -0.06 -10.36
N ALA A 85 -3.73 -1.24 -10.68
CA ALA A 85 -3.71 -1.74 -12.05
C ALA A 85 -4.61 -0.92 -12.98
N VAL A 86 -4.40 -1.08 -14.28
CA VAL A 86 -5.26 -0.53 -15.35
C VAL A 86 -5.71 -1.66 -16.26
N TYR A 87 -6.71 -1.42 -17.09
CA TYR A 87 -7.06 -2.36 -18.14
C TYR A 87 -5.85 -2.57 -19.07
N GLY A 88 -5.38 -3.81 -19.16
CA GLY A 88 -4.24 -4.20 -19.99
C GLY A 88 -2.90 -4.32 -19.26
N PHE A 89 -2.70 -3.69 -18.10
CA PHE A 89 -1.40 -3.63 -17.43
C PHE A 89 -1.48 -3.72 -15.90
N ASP A 90 -0.51 -4.43 -15.32
CA ASP A 90 -0.31 -4.51 -13.88
C ASP A 90 0.12 -3.13 -13.32
N GLY A 91 -0.15 -2.89 -12.05
CA GLY A 91 0.22 -1.65 -11.37
C GLY A 91 1.73 -1.55 -11.16
N TYR A 92 2.29 -0.36 -11.38
CA TYR A 92 3.70 -0.07 -11.12
C TYR A 92 4.08 -0.27 -9.65
N HIS A 93 5.25 -0.84 -9.42
CA HIS A 93 5.74 -1.10 -8.07
C HIS A 93 6.28 0.20 -7.46
N GLY A 94 6.01 0.41 -6.17
CA GLY A 94 6.68 1.45 -5.40
C GLY A 94 6.39 2.92 -5.77
N THR A 95 5.30 3.21 -6.48
CA THR A 95 4.93 4.58 -6.88
C THR A 95 4.40 5.45 -5.74
N GLY A 96 4.04 4.84 -4.61
CA GLY A 96 3.35 5.48 -3.49
C GLY A 96 1.90 5.81 -3.77
N SER A 97 1.34 6.75 -2.99
CA SER A 97 -0.07 7.13 -3.08
C SER A 97 -0.44 7.89 -4.36
N MET A 98 -1.70 7.77 -4.80
CA MET A 98 -2.19 8.44 -6.03
C MET A 98 -1.99 9.96 -6.03
N GLY A 99 -2.04 10.59 -4.86
CA GLY A 99 -1.86 12.04 -4.73
C GLY A 99 -0.49 12.56 -5.19
N THR A 100 0.49 11.68 -5.35
CA THR A 100 1.84 12.06 -5.81
C THR A 100 2.14 11.65 -7.25
N LEU A 101 1.19 10.98 -7.93
CA LEU A 101 1.29 10.60 -9.34
C LEU A 101 2.59 9.88 -9.74
N GLY A 102 3.23 9.19 -8.78
CA GLY A 102 4.49 8.47 -9.01
C GLY A 102 5.75 9.34 -8.97
N GLU A 103 5.65 10.62 -8.59
CA GLU A 103 6.80 11.55 -8.54
C GLU A 103 7.62 11.45 -7.26
N ILE A 104 7.15 10.72 -6.23
CA ILE A 104 7.95 10.53 -5.01
C ILE A 104 9.19 9.71 -5.36
N VAL A 105 10.35 10.36 -5.29
CA VAL A 105 11.64 9.68 -5.24
C VAL A 105 11.90 9.26 -3.81
N ARG A 106 12.00 7.95 -3.59
CA ARG A 106 12.34 7.44 -2.27
C ARG A 106 13.81 7.67 -1.98
N PRO A 107 14.16 8.08 -0.76
CA PRO A 107 15.56 8.25 -0.40
C PRO A 107 16.28 6.89 -0.41
N ASN A 108 17.57 6.95 -0.71
CA ASN A 108 18.48 5.82 -0.57
C ASN A 108 18.63 5.49 0.92
N THR A 109 18.78 4.21 1.22
CA THR A 109 18.95 3.76 2.61
C THR A 109 20.17 4.43 3.25
N GLU A 110 21.30 4.47 2.54
CA GLU A 110 22.52 5.12 3.03
C GLU A 110 22.32 6.60 3.37
N ASP A 111 21.55 7.34 2.55
CA ASP A 111 21.27 8.76 2.79
C ASP A 111 20.41 8.96 4.05
N ILE A 112 19.47 8.04 4.31
CA ILE A 112 18.66 8.04 5.53
C ILE A 112 19.53 7.77 6.76
N GLU A 113 20.39 6.74 6.73
CA GLU A 113 21.24 6.37 7.87
C GLU A 113 22.32 7.43 8.15
N ILE A 114 22.76 8.18 7.14
CA ILE A 114 23.65 9.32 7.31
C ILE A 114 22.94 10.49 7.98
N LYS A 115 21.67 10.76 7.64
CA LYS A 115 20.93 11.95 8.11
C LYS A 115 20.21 11.75 9.43
N TYR A 116 19.78 10.53 9.71
CA TYR A 116 18.91 10.21 10.84
C TYR A 116 19.54 9.10 11.69
N PRO A 117 19.33 9.10 13.01
CA PRO A 117 19.90 8.09 13.90
C PRO A 117 19.06 6.79 13.88
N TRP A 118 18.85 6.27 12.67
CA TRP A 118 18.04 5.09 12.40
C TRP A 118 18.84 4.18 11.48
N ARG A 119 18.80 2.87 11.74
CA ARG A 119 19.39 1.87 10.86
C ARG A 119 18.31 1.00 10.26
N THR A 120 18.34 0.83 8.94
CA THR A 120 17.38 0.00 8.22
C THR A 120 17.78 -1.46 8.36
N ILE A 121 16.84 -2.30 8.78
CA ILE A 121 17.00 -3.75 8.92
C ILE A 121 16.41 -4.47 7.71
N ARG A 122 15.24 -4.02 7.26
CA ARG A 122 14.51 -4.61 6.14
C ARG A 122 13.88 -3.53 5.29
N ARG A 123 13.93 -3.72 3.97
CA ARG A 123 13.23 -2.89 3.00
C ARG A 123 12.96 -3.72 1.75
N GLU A 124 11.79 -4.33 1.68
CA GLU A 124 11.44 -5.25 0.60
C GLU A 124 9.95 -5.13 0.22
N TYR A 125 9.60 -5.69 -0.95
CA TYR A 125 8.19 -5.81 -1.32
C TYR A 125 7.50 -6.82 -0.41
N ARG A 126 6.31 -6.44 0.07
CA ARG A 126 5.51 -7.33 0.91
C ARG A 126 4.81 -8.36 0.02
N MET A 127 5.08 -9.64 0.24
CA MET A 127 4.36 -10.73 -0.42
C MET A 127 2.86 -10.66 -0.11
N ASP A 128 2.01 -11.03 -1.08
CA ASP A 128 0.55 -11.06 -0.97
C ASP A 128 -0.11 -9.73 -0.58
N SER A 129 0.57 -8.61 -0.87
CA SER A 129 0.10 -7.27 -0.53
C SER A 129 -0.59 -6.53 -1.68
N CYS A 130 -0.61 -7.14 -2.87
CA CYS A 130 -1.22 -6.58 -4.06
C CYS A 130 -2.72 -6.84 -4.08
N GLY A 131 -3.51 -5.91 -4.61
CA GLY A 131 -4.88 -6.22 -4.99
C GLY A 131 -4.88 -7.17 -6.18
N ALA A 132 -5.52 -8.32 -6.01
CA ALA A 132 -5.57 -9.35 -7.03
C ALA A 132 -6.53 -8.98 -8.16
N GLY A 133 -6.18 -9.37 -9.38
CA GLY A 133 -7.04 -9.22 -10.54
C GLY A 133 -6.42 -9.88 -11.75
N ARG A 134 -7.11 -9.83 -12.90
CA ARG A 134 -6.51 -10.19 -14.19
C ARG A 134 -5.21 -9.42 -14.38
N TRP A 135 -5.26 -8.13 -14.04
CA TRP A 135 -4.11 -7.27 -13.82
C TRP A 135 -3.99 -6.95 -12.33
N ARG A 136 -2.83 -7.28 -11.77
CA ARG A 136 -2.52 -7.16 -10.34
C ARG A 136 -2.05 -5.73 -10.06
N GLY A 137 -2.49 -5.12 -8.96
CA GLY A 137 -1.93 -3.85 -8.51
C GLY A 137 -0.47 -3.99 -8.05
N GLY A 138 0.30 -2.90 -8.02
CA GLY A 138 1.67 -2.90 -7.53
C GLY A 138 1.75 -3.32 -6.05
N PRO A 139 2.83 -3.97 -5.60
CA PRO A 139 2.95 -4.45 -4.22
C PRO A 139 3.09 -3.32 -3.20
N GLY A 140 2.71 -3.64 -1.97
CA GLY A 140 3.07 -2.90 -0.77
C GLY A 140 4.52 -3.17 -0.35
N MET A 141 4.92 -2.60 0.77
CA MET A 141 6.28 -2.69 1.30
C MET A 141 6.28 -3.25 2.71
N GLU A 142 7.33 -4.00 3.03
CA GLU A 142 7.74 -4.28 4.40
C GLU A 142 9.03 -3.52 4.69
N TRP A 143 8.96 -2.64 5.68
CA TRP A 143 10.08 -1.81 6.11
C TRP A 143 10.27 -1.94 7.61
N GLU A 144 11.52 -2.13 8.01
CA GLU A 144 11.92 -2.24 9.41
C GLU A 144 13.16 -1.39 9.63
N ALA A 145 13.13 -0.55 10.67
CA ALA A 145 14.31 0.16 11.12
C ALA A 145 14.37 0.19 12.65
N VAL A 146 15.60 0.18 13.17
CA VAL A 146 15.89 0.30 14.58
C VAL A 146 16.31 1.73 14.91
N ASN A 147 15.80 2.26 16.01
CA ASN A 147 16.24 3.55 16.54
C ASN A 147 17.62 3.38 17.21
N GLU A 148 18.66 3.99 16.64
CA GLU A 148 20.01 4.02 17.22
C GLU A 148 20.31 5.36 17.91
N GLY A 149 19.33 6.26 17.93
CA GLY A 149 19.42 7.55 18.59
C GLY A 149 18.90 7.53 20.01
N GLU A 150 18.54 8.73 20.47
CA GLU A 150 17.88 8.94 21.74
C GLU A 150 16.37 8.63 21.66
N GLU A 151 15.68 8.82 22.78
CA GLU A 151 14.23 8.80 22.81
C GLU A 151 13.64 9.80 21.81
N CYS A 152 12.64 9.35 21.04
CA CYS A 152 11.98 10.17 20.03
C CYS A 152 10.46 9.91 19.98
N GLY A 153 9.74 10.80 19.31
CA GLY A 153 8.30 10.69 19.11
C GLY A 153 7.98 10.23 17.69
N MET A 154 7.02 9.31 17.54
CA MET A 154 6.47 8.90 16.26
C MET A 154 4.98 9.26 16.19
N HIS A 155 4.64 10.14 15.25
CA HIS A 155 3.26 10.44 14.89
C HIS A 155 2.84 9.58 13.71
N THR A 156 1.80 8.76 13.90
CA THR A 156 1.31 7.81 12.88
C THR A 156 0.35 8.44 11.86
N GLY A 157 0.13 9.75 11.92
CA GLY A 157 -0.62 10.47 10.90
C GLY A 157 -2.09 10.05 10.78
N ALA A 158 -2.68 10.40 9.63
CA ALA A 158 -4.08 10.10 9.31
C ALA A 158 -4.34 8.67 8.79
N GLY A 159 -3.37 7.75 8.92
CA GLY A 159 -3.65 6.32 8.95
C GLY A 159 -4.44 5.65 7.83
N HIS A 160 -4.32 6.11 6.58
CA HIS A 160 -5.05 5.46 5.48
C HIS A 160 -4.54 4.03 5.31
N GLY A 161 -5.47 3.10 5.07
CA GLY A 161 -5.13 1.69 4.90
C GLY A 161 -5.19 0.86 6.17
N GLU A 162 -5.24 1.45 7.39
CA GLU A 162 -5.37 0.64 8.62
C GLU A 162 -6.77 0.01 8.73
N THR A 163 -7.81 0.78 8.41
CA THR A 163 -9.22 0.36 8.50
C THR A 163 -10.00 0.55 7.21
N THR A 164 -9.38 1.14 6.20
CA THR A 164 -10.04 1.60 4.98
C THR A 164 -9.20 1.23 3.76
N PHE A 165 -9.80 0.55 2.78
CA PHE A 165 -9.09 -0.10 1.67
C PHE A 165 -9.42 0.56 0.33
N GLY A 166 -8.42 0.64 -0.56
CA GLY A 166 -8.64 1.11 -1.93
C GLY A 166 -9.40 0.06 -2.75
N PRO A 167 -10.51 0.42 -3.43
CA PRO A 167 -11.31 -0.55 -4.18
C PRO A 167 -10.61 -1.03 -5.46
N GLY A 168 -10.79 -2.32 -5.77
CA GLY A 168 -10.51 -2.86 -7.10
C GLY A 168 -11.59 -2.47 -8.12
N ALA A 169 -11.34 -2.78 -9.39
CA ALA A 169 -12.27 -2.49 -10.49
C ALA A 169 -12.51 -3.71 -11.37
N MET A 170 -13.69 -3.78 -12.01
CA MET A 170 -14.07 -4.88 -12.92
C MET A 170 -13.90 -6.29 -12.32
N GLY A 171 -14.24 -6.46 -11.04
CA GLY A 171 -14.07 -7.74 -10.33
C GLY A 171 -12.67 -7.96 -9.73
N GLY A 172 -11.78 -6.97 -9.83
CA GLY A 172 -10.52 -6.96 -9.09
C GLY A 172 -10.72 -6.70 -7.59
N GLN A 173 -9.77 -7.14 -6.79
CA GLN A 173 -9.79 -7.09 -5.33
C GLN A 173 -9.02 -5.88 -4.78
N SER A 174 -9.42 -5.47 -3.58
CA SER A 174 -8.70 -4.49 -2.76
C SER A 174 -7.41 -5.08 -2.17
N THR A 175 -6.60 -4.23 -1.54
CA THR A 175 -5.34 -4.64 -0.91
C THR A 175 -5.51 -4.93 0.59
N PRO A 176 -4.58 -5.68 1.22
CA PRO A 176 -4.55 -5.83 2.67
C PRO A 176 -4.36 -4.51 3.41
N ALA A 177 -4.64 -4.55 4.72
CA ALA A 177 -4.43 -3.42 5.60
C ALA A 177 -2.95 -3.02 5.73
N ASN A 178 -2.76 -1.72 5.90
CA ASN A 178 -1.53 -1.14 6.41
C ASN A 178 -1.46 -1.37 7.93
N VAL A 179 -0.35 -1.89 8.41
CA VAL A 179 -0.12 -2.13 9.83
C VAL A 179 1.27 -1.64 10.23
N CYS A 180 1.40 -1.19 11.47
CA CYS A 180 2.67 -0.83 12.08
C CYS A 180 2.82 -1.49 13.45
N TYR A 181 4.02 -1.94 13.73
CA TYR A 181 4.40 -2.46 15.02
C TYR A 181 5.64 -1.75 15.56
N ILE A 182 5.71 -1.66 16.88
CA ILE A 182 6.92 -1.27 17.63
C ILE A 182 7.33 -2.52 18.41
N LEU A 183 8.50 -3.05 18.11
CA LEU A 183 9.10 -4.17 18.84
C LEU A 183 10.10 -3.60 19.85
N ARG A 184 9.83 -3.85 21.13
CA ARG A 184 10.62 -3.40 22.29
C ARG A 184 11.08 -4.61 23.09
N GLY A 185 12.34 -5.00 22.92
CA GLY A 185 12.84 -6.29 23.42
C GLY A 185 12.01 -7.42 22.80
N GLU A 186 11.32 -8.19 23.65
CA GLU A 186 10.43 -9.29 23.21
C GLU A 186 8.96 -8.85 23.02
N HIS A 187 8.61 -7.60 23.35
CA HIS A 187 7.23 -7.13 23.33
C HIS A 187 6.90 -6.44 22.00
N LEU A 188 5.85 -6.92 21.32
CA LEU A 188 5.36 -6.35 20.08
C LEU A 188 4.08 -5.52 20.32
N HIS A 189 4.15 -4.22 20.04
CA HIS A 189 3.03 -3.29 20.22
C HIS A 189 2.49 -2.82 18.87
N ALA A 190 1.17 -2.84 18.67
CA ALA A 190 0.57 -2.26 17.47
C ALA A 190 0.56 -0.72 17.57
N ALA A 191 1.27 -0.06 16.65
CA ALA A 191 1.28 1.40 16.56
C ALA A 191 0.07 1.87 15.74
N ARG A 192 -1.02 2.19 16.44
CA ARG A 192 -2.27 2.65 15.83
C ARG A 192 -2.15 4.07 15.27
N CYS A 193 -2.94 4.33 14.24
CA CYS A 193 -3.08 5.64 13.60
C CYS A 193 -3.70 6.69 14.53
N HIS A 194 -3.53 7.98 14.21
CA HIS A 194 -4.04 9.11 15.00
C HIS A 194 -3.55 9.15 16.47
N LYS A 195 -2.39 8.54 16.74
CA LYS A 195 -1.76 8.55 18.07
C LYS A 195 -0.31 9.00 17.95
N LEU A 196 0.18 9.58 19.04
CA LEU A 196 1.60 9.78 19.25
C LEU A 196 2.15 8.58 20.03
N HIS A 197 3.23 7.99 19.52
CA HIS A 197 3.92 6.88 20.16
C HIS A 197 5.32 7.32 20.58
N GLN A 198 5.75 6.86 21.74
CA GLN A 198 7.12 7.04 22.23
C GLN A 198 7.98 5.90 21.71
N ILE A 199 9.12 6.24 21.11
CA ILE A 199 10.11 5.31 20.60
C ILE A 199 11.39 5.46 21.43
N LEU A 200 11.85 4.35 22.01
CA LEU A 200 13.06 4.31 22.82
C LEU A 200 14.27 3.88 21.98
N PRO A 201 15.50 4.13 22.45
CA PRO A 201 16.69 3.56 21.84
C PRO A 201 16.60 2.03 21.76
N GLY A 202 16.93 1.46 20.61
CA GLY A 202 16.85 0.02 20.34
C GLY A 202 15.46 -0.50 19.97
N ASP A 203 14.41 0.32 20.00
CA ASP A 203 13.09 -0.09 19.49
C ASP A 203 13.15 -0.28 17.96
N HIS A 204 12.50 -1.33 17.48
CA HIS A 204 12.30 -1.58 16.04
C HIS A 204 10.92 -1.08 15.63
N VAL A 205 10.85 -0.27 14.58
CA VAL A 205 9.59 0.12 13.93
C VAL A 205 9.41 -0.70 12.67
N ILE A 206 8.35 -1.51 12.63
CA ILE A 206 8.04 -2.42 11.53
C ILE A 206 6.75 -1.93 10.87
N ARG A 207 6.83 -1.54 9.58
CA ARG A 207 5.69 -1.11 8.77
C ARG A 207 5.45 -2.13 7.67
N LYS A 208 4.21 -2.62 7.58
CA LYS A 208 3.76 -3.51 6.50
C LYS A 208 2.58 -2.85 5.80
N THR A 209 2.77 -2.45 4.54
CA THR A 209 1.73 -1.76 3.77
C THR A 209 1.12 -2.63 2.70
N GLY A 210 -0.12 -2.31 2.32
CA GLY A 210 -0.77 -2.79 1.11
C GLY A 210 -0.29 -2.01 -0.11
N GLY A 211 -0.43 -2.64 -1.26
CA GLY A 211 -0.11 -2.08 -2.56
C GLY A 211 -1.30 -1.36 -3.21
N GLY A 212 -1.32 -1.34 -4.54
CA GLY A 212 -2.49 -0.90 -5.30
C GLY A 212 -3.49 -2.02 -5.53
N ALA A 213 -4.73 -1.64 -5.83
CA ALA A 213 -5.84 -2.55 -6.09
C ALA A 213 -5.77 -3.17 -7.50
N GLY A 214 -6.43 -4.32 -7.66
CA GLY A 214 -6.44 -5.08 -8.91
C GLY A 214 -7.54 -4.65 -9.87
N VAL A 215 -7.39 -5.04 -11.15
CA VAL A 215 -8.39 -4.85 -12.21
C VAL A 215 -8.70 -6.18 -12.88
N GLY A 216 -9.99 -6.47 -13.09
CA GLY A 216 -10.44 -7.73 -13.69
C GLY A 216 -10.47 -8.87 -12.68
N ARG A 217 -11.19 -9.95 -13.00
CA ARG A 217 -11.29 -11.13 -12.12
C ARG A 217 -9.93 -11.83 -11.97
N PRO A 218 -9.46 -12.18 -10.74
CA PRO A 218 -8.18 -12.84 -10.53
C PRO A 218 -7.99 -14.14 -11.32
N GLU A 219 -9.04 -14.95 -11.46
CA GLU A 219 -9.06 -16.20 -12.20
C GLU A 219 -8.89 -16.03 -13.73
N GLU A 220 -9.04 -14.81 -14.25
CA GLU A 220 -8.74 -14.50 -15.65
C GLU A 220 -7.27 -14.15 -15.90
N ARG A 221 -6.45 -14.00 -14.83
CA ARG A 221 -5.01 -13.76 -14.98
C ARG A 221 -4.36 -14.93 -15.71
N ASP A 222 -3.42 -14.64 -16.58
CA ASP A 222 -2.60 -15.66 -17.24
C ASP A 222 -1.86 -16.51 -16.19
N PRO A 223 -2.05 -17.84 -16.15
CA PRO A 223 -1.34 -18.72 -15.22
C PRO A 223 0.18 -18.56 -15.27
N GLN A 224 0.75 -18.25 -16.44
CA GLN A 224 2.18 -18.03 -16.58
C GLN A 224 2.63 -16.78 -15.81
N LYS A 225 1.83 -15.70 -15.84
CA LYS A 225 2.11 -14.50 -15.04
C LYS A 225 1.99 -14.75 -13.54
N VAL A 226 1.06 -15.62 -13.12
CA VAL A 226 0.97 -16.03 -11.72
C VAL A 226 2.22 -16.79 -11.30
N TRP A 227 2.71 -17.69 -12.15
CA TRP A 227 3.97 -18.40 -11.91
C TRP A 227 5.17 -17.43 -11.81
N GLU A 228 5.24 -16.41 -12.67
CA GLU A 228 6.25 -15.36 -12.60
C GLU A 228 6.13 -14.55 -11.31
N ASP A 229 4.92 -14.18 -10.90
CA ASP A 229 4.67 -13.49 -9.64
C ASP A 229 5.13 -14.32 -8.42
N VAL A 230 5.07 -15.65 -8.49
CA VAL A 230 5.52 -16.56 -7.43
C VAL A 230 7.05 -16.72 -7.40
N PHE A 231 7.67 -17.06 -8.52
CA PHE A 231 9.08 -17.49 -8.53
C PHE A 231 10.06 -16.40 -8.96
N ILE A 232 9.65 -15.51 -9.86
CA ILE A 232 10.51 -14.45 -10.40
C ILE A 232 10.39 -13.21 -9.53
N HIS A 233 9.16 -12.72 -9.34
CA HIS A 233 8.93 -11.49 -8.61
C HIS A 233 8.76 -11.70 -7.10
N LYS A 234 8.41 -12.92 -6.67
CA LYS A 234 8.16 -13.27 -5.25
C LYS A 234 7.14 -12.36 -4.57
N LEU A 235 6.13 -11.95 -5.33
CA LEU A 235 5.05 -11.06 -4.88
C LEU A 235 3.79 -11.83 -4.47
N VAL A 236 3.63 -13.06 -4.96
CA VAL A 236 2.48 -13.92 -4.70
C VAL A 236 2.98 -15.22 -4.09
N SER A 237 2.35 -15.68 -3.01
CA SER A 237 2.64 -16.99 -2.41
C SER A 237 2.01 -18.13 -3.21
N LEU A 238 2.49 -19.36 -2.99
CA LEU A 238 1.86 -20.57 -3.57
C LEU A 238 0.40 -20.73 -3.10
N GLU A 239 0.11 -20.34 -1.87
CA GLU A 239 -1.25 -20.33 -1.32
C GLU A 239 -2.13 -19.34 -2.07
N ALA A 240 -1.68 -18.09 -2.22
CA ALA A 240 -2.43 -17.08 -2.97
C ALA A 240 -2.58 -17.43 -4.46
N ALA A 241 -1.57 -18.04 -5.08
CA ALA A 241 -1.66 -18.55 -6.45
C ALA A 241 -2.84 -19.51 -6.61
N ARG A 242 -3.00 -20.45 -5.67
CA ARG A 242 -4.09 -21.44 -5.67
C ARG A 242 -5.42 -20.82 -5.26
N GLU A 243 -5.47 -20.11 -4.14
CA GLU A 243 -6.73 -19.69 -3.53
C GLU A 243 -7.32 -18.44 -4.17
N VAL A 244 -6.49 -17.51 -4.65
CA VAL A 244 -6.95 -16.26 -5.26
C VAL A 244 -6.99 -16.37 -6.79
N TYR A 245 -5.88 -16.74 -7.42
CA TYR A 245 -5.78 -16.78 -8.88
C TYR A 245 -6.25 -18.11 -9.51
N LYS A 246 -6.58 -19.09 -8.67
CA LYS A 246 -7.01 -20.43 -9.07
C LYS A 246 -5.99 -21.14 -9.96
N VAL A 247 -4.70 -20.94 -9.68
CA VAL A 247 -3.57 -21.56 -10.38
C VAL A 247 -2.87 -22.53 -9.44
N VAL A 248 -2.80 -23.79 -9.85
CA VAL A 248 -2.13 -24.84 -9.09
C VAL A 248 -0.71 -24.98 -9.58
N ILE A 249 0.26 -24.85 -8.69
CA ILE A 249 1.69 -24.95 -8.98
C ILE A 249 2.26 -26.08 -8.12
N ASP A 250 3.01 -27.00 -8.74
CA ASP A 250 3.80 -28.00 -8.04
C ASP A 250 5.04 -27.32 -7.42
N PRO A 251 5.15 -27.28 -6.07
CA PRO A 251 6.25 -26.58 -5.40
C PRO A 251 7.61 -27.27 -5.55
N ILE A 252 7.63 -28.57 -5.90
CA ILE A 252 8.87 -29.34 -6.06
C ILE A 252 9.38 -29.18 -7.49
N ARG A 253 8.48 -29.30 -8.47
CA ARG A 253 8.84 -29.18 -9.88
C ARG A 253 8.90 -27.73 -10.38
N CYS A 254 8.38 -26.79 -9.60
CA CYS A 254 8.19 -25.39 -10.00
C CYS A 254 7.45 -25.28 -11.34
N GLN A 255 6.42 -26.09 -11.54
CA GLN A 255 5.64 -26.14 -12.78
C GLN A 255 4.16 -25.94 -12.51
N ILE A 256 3.47 -25.29 -13.46
CA ILE A 256 2.01 -25.14 -13.41
C ILE A 256 1.37 -26.50 -13.68
N ALA A 257 0.51 -26.95 -12.77
CA ALA A 257 -0.35 -28.10 -12.98
C ALA A 257 -1.57 -27.65 -13.81
N TRP A 258 -1.44 -27.70 -15.14
CA TRP A 258 -2.43 -27.17 -16.08
C TRP A 258 -3.83 -27.78 -15.92
N GLU A 259 -3.92 -29.11 -15.84
CA GLU A 259 -5.21 -29.80 -15.68
C GLU A 259 -5.91 -29.41 -14.38
N ALA A 260 -5.17 -29.37 -13.27
CA ALA A 260 -5.68 -28.96 -11.97
C ALA A 260 -6.10 -27.48 -11.95
N THR A 261 -5.36 -26.61 -12.64
CA THR A 261 -5.67 -25.19 -12.82
C THR A 261 -6.97 -25.00 -13.60
N VAL A 262 -7.14 -25.72 -14.72
CA VAL A 262 -8.37 -25.68 -15.52
C VAL A 262 -9.57 -26.16 -14.72
N ALA A 263 -9.44 -27.28 -14.00
CA ALA A 263 -10.49 -27.79 -13.13
C ALA A 263 -10.89 -26.78 -12.03
N LEU A 264 -9.89 -26.18 -11.36
CA LEU A 264 -10.12 -25.22 -10.27
C LEU A 264 -10.80 -23.94 -10.76
N ARG A 265 -10.39 -23.41 -11.91
CA ARG A 265 -11.03 -22.25 -12.55
C ARG A 265 -12.45 -22.55 -13.02
N SER A 266 -12.68 -23.74 -13.58
CA SER A 266 -14.01 -24.16 -14.03
C SER A 266 -14.99 -24.25 -12.86
N ALA A 267 -14.55 -24.80 -11.73
CA ALA A 267 -15.33 -24.82 -10.49
C ALA A 267 -15.62 -23.41 -9.96
N ALA A 268 -14.63 -22.52 -9.96
CA ALA A 268 -14.80 -21.14 -9.50
C ALA A 268 -15.76 -20.31 -10.37
N MET A 269 -15.79 -20.57 -11.69
CA MET A 269 -16.72 -19.90 -12.61
C MET A 269 -18.15 -20.45 -12.55
N ALA A 270 -18.33 -21.70 -12.08
CA ALA A 270 -19.63 -22.34 -11.94
C ALA A 270 -20.39 -21.89 -10.69
N THR A 271 -19.70 -21.37 -9.66
CA THR A 271 -20.32 -20.77 -8.48
C THR A 271 -20.74 -19.33 -8.80
N PRO A 272 -22.04 -18.97 -8.76
CA PRO A 272 -22.46 -17.59 -8.97
C PRO A 272 -21.82 -16.71 -7.89
N ALA A 273 -21.28 -15.55 -8.28
CA ALA A 273 -20.87 -14.52 -7.32
C ALA A 273 -22.11 -14.07 -6.54
N GLU A 274 -22.22 -14.45 -5.28
CA GLU A 274 -23.27 -13.96 -4.39
C GLU A 274 -23.09 -12.44 -4.20
N GLY A 275 -24.09 -11.70 -4.69
CA GLY A 275 -24.59 -10.38 -4.23
C GLY A 275 -23.62 -9.32 -3.75
#